data_AF-A0A372DV70-F1
#
_entry.id   AF-A0A372DV70-F1
#
_cell.length_a   1.000
_cell.length_b   1.000
_cell.length_c   1.000
_cell.angle_alpha   90.00
_cell.angle_beta   90.00
_cell.angle_gamma   90.00
#
_symmetry.space_group_name_H-M   'P 1'
#
loop_
_entity.id
_entity.type
_entity.pdbx_description
1 polymer ?
#
loop_
_entity_poly.entity_id
_entity_poly.type
_entity_poly.pdbx_seq_one_letter_code
_entity_poly.pdbx_strand_id
1 'polypeptide(L)'
;MPLHNLYRRLAELVDWTFLYEQSRALYSHTGHPSLDPFVFFKLALVGRLENLVSDRRLVEHCALRLDILCFLGYELDEELP
;
A
#
# COMPACT_ATOMS: atom_id res chain seq x y z
N MET A 1 12.63 -9.68 -5.92
CA MET A 1 12.76 -9.26 -4.50
C MET A 1 13.45 -10.34 -3.66
N PRO A 2 14.52 -10.02 -2.90
CA PRO A 2 15.18 -10.99 -2.01
C PRO A 2 14.25 -11.58 -0.95
N LEU A 3 14.47 -12.82 -0.51
CA LEU A 3 13.65 -13.51 0.49
C LEU A 3 13.66 -12.84 1.87
N HIS A 4 14.75 -12.16 2.22
CA HIS A 4 14.89 -11.45 3.49
C HIS A 4 14.29 -10.04 3.46
N ASN A 5 13.73 -9.60 2.33
CA ASN A 5 13.10 -8.28 2.24
C ASN A 5 11.86 -8.22 3.15
N LEU A 6 11.79 -7.17 3.97
CA LEU A 6 10.72 -6.96 4.96
C LEU A 6 9.34 -6.96 4.29
N TYR A 7 9.17 -6.18 3.23
CA TYR A 7 7.90 -5.98 2.56
C TYR A 7 7.40 -7.23 1.83
N ARG A 8 8.33 -8.01 1.26
CA ARG A 8 8.00 -9.34 0.73
C ARG A 8 7.45 -10.26 1.82
N ARG A 9 8.13 -10.36 2.96
CA ARG A 9 7.66 -11.19 4.08
C ARG A 9 6.33 -10.70 4.63
N LEU A 10 6.16 -9.39 4.72
CA LEU A 10 4.92 -8.77 5.20
C LEU A 10 3.74 -9.07 4.28
N ALA A 11 3.95 -9.07 2.96
CA ALA A 11 2.93 -9.46 1.98
C ALA A 11 2.47 -10.92 2.18
N GLU A 12 3.40 -11.82 2.52
CA GLU A 12 3.14 -13.26 2.69
C GLU A 12 2.56 -13.60 4.07
N LEU A 13 2.84 -12.79 5.10
CA LEU A 13 2.44 -13.07 6.49
C LEU A 13 1.03 -12.55 6.85
N VAL A 14 0.53 -11.58 6.09
CA VAL A 14 -0.75 -10.94 6.37
C VAL A 14 -1.70 -11.28 5.24
N ASP A 15 -2.82 -11.92 5.57
CA ASP A 15 -3.96 -11.96 4.66
C ASP A 15 -4.59 -10.57 4.65
N TRP A 16 -4.60 -9.90 3.51
CA TRP A 16 -5.13 -8.54 3.38
C TRP A 16 -6.64 -8.53 3.12
N THR A 17 -7.24 -9.66 2.77
CA THR A 17 -8.63 -9.76 2.32
C THR A 17 -9.65 -9.31 3.35
N PHE A 18 -9.34 -9.46 4.65
CA PHE A 18 -10.18 -8.95 5.73
C PHE A 18 -10.46 -7.45 5.64
N LEU A 19 -9.57 -6.67 5.02
CA LEU A 19 -9.75 -5.23 4.89
C LEU A 19 -10.97 -4.89 4.04
N TYR A 20 -11.27 -5.66 2.98
CA TYR A 20 -12.49 -5.42 2.20
C TYR A 20 -13.74 -5.68 3.03
N GLU A 21 -13.76 -6.75 3.81
CA GLU A 21 -14.92 -7.07 4.66
C GLU A 21 -15.18 -5.96 5.67
N GLN A 22 -14.11 -5.46 6.29
CA GLN A 22 -14.18 -4.43 7.34
C GLN A 22 -14.44 -3.02 6.78
N SER A 23 -13.90 -2.71 5.60
CA SER A 23 -14.02 -1.38 4.99
C SER A 23 -15.24 -1.23 4.08
N ARG A 24 -15.96 -2.33 3.77
CA ARG A 24 -17.09 -2.33 2.84
C ARG A 24 -18.14 -1.25 3.11
N ALA A 25 -18.41 -0.95 4.38
CA ALA A 25 -19.39 0.07 4.75
C ALA A 25 -18.91 1.52 4.50
N LEU A 26 -17.59 1.72 4.42
CA LEU A 26 -16.94 3.02 4.21
C LEU A 26 -16.63 3.29 2.73
N TYR A 27 -16.49 2.23 1.94
CA TYR A 27 -16.20 2.30 0.52
C TYR A 27 -17.49 2.19 -0.31
N SER A 28 -17.92 3.31 -0.89
CA SER A 28 -19.05 3.34 -1.81
C SER A 28 -18.62 2.82 -3.19
N HIS A 29 -19.48 2.01 -3.81
CA HIS A 29 -19.34 1.61 -5.22
C HIS A 29 -19.89 2.67 -6.19
N THR A 30 -20.54 3.72 -5.68
CA THR A 30 -21.10 4.83 -6.45
C THR A 30 -20.41 6.14 -6.03
N GLY A 31 -19.49 6.62 -6.87
CA GLY A 31 -18.67 7.82 -6.62
C GLY A 31 -17.36 7.83 -7.40
N HIS A 32 -16.50 8.83 -7.12
CA HIS A 32 -15.12 8.82 -7.61
C HIS A 32 -14.40 7.60 -7.03
N PRO A 33 -13.65 6.82 -7.83
CA PRO A 33 -12.96 5.64 -7.32
C PRO A 33 -12.03 6.08 -6.18
N SER A 34 -12.36 5.63 -4.97
CA SER A 34 -11.52 5.84 -3.80
C SER A 34 -10.31 4.94 -3.92
N LEU A 35 -9.18 5.33 -3.33
CA LEU A 35 -7.99 4.49 -3.31
C LEU A 35 -8.32 3.12 -2.72
N ASP A 36 -7.93 2.05 -3.41
CA ASP A 36 -8.16 0.68 -2.97
C ASP A 36 -7.82 0.50 -1.48
N PRO A 37 -8.70 -0.12 -0.67
CA PRO A 37 -8.46 -0.28 0.76
C PRO A 37 -7.13 -0.95 1.07
N PHE A 38 -6.72 -1.98 0.32
CA PHE A 38 -5.44 -2.64 0.58
C PHE A 38 -4.29 -1.69 0.37
N VAL A 39 -4.30 -0.93 -0.73
CA VAL A 39 -3.25 0.04 -1.05
C VAL A 39 -3.20 1.13 0.02
N PHE A 40 -4.36 1.67 0.41
CA PHE A 40 -4.43 2.70 1.45
C PHE A 40 -3.81 2.22 2.77
N PHE A 41 -4.22 1.06 3.29
CA PHE A 41 -3.70 0.55 4.56
C PHE A 41 -2.23 0.14 4.46
N LYS A 42 -1.79 -0.39 3.32
CA LYS A 42 -0.37 -0.69 3.08
C LYS A 42 0.48 0.58 3.03
N LEU A 43 0.02 1.64 2.36
CA LEU A 43 0.69 2.95 2.36
C LEU A 43 0.79 3.52 3.77
N ALA A 44 -0.31 3.50 4.54
CA ALA A 44 -0.31 3.96 5.92
C ALA A 44 0.70 3.18 6.78
N LEU A 45 0.79 1.85 6.58
CA LEU A 45 1.76 1.00 7.27
C LEU A 45 3.20 1.33 6.85
N VAL A 46 3.47 1.50 5.55
CA VAL A 46 4.77 1.92 5.04
C VAL A 46 5.18 3.24 5.67
N GLY A 47 4.30 4.23 5.73
CA GLY A 47 4.58 5.53 6.36
C GLY A 47 5.01 5.39 7.82
N ARG A 48 4.40 4.46 8.58
CA ARG A 48 4.82 4.18 9.96
C ARG A 48 6.14 3.42 10.06
N LEU A 49 6.36 2.43 9.21
CA LEU A 49 7.58 1.63 9.20
C LEU A 49 8.81 2.45 8.77
N GLU A 50 8.62 3.39 7.83
CA GLU A 50 9.66 4.27 7.28
C GLU A 50 9.76 5.59 8.04
N ASN A 51 8.94 5.79 9.08
CA ASN A 51 8.89 7.01 9.89
C ASN A 51 8.67 8.29 9.06
N LEU A 52 7.77 8.21 8.08
CA LEU A 52 7.35 9.31 7.20
C LEU A 52 6.01 9.88 7.68
N VAL A 53 5.98 11.19 7.87
CA VAL A 53 4.80 11.91 8.42
C VAL A 53 4.04 12.68 7.33
N SER A 54 4.63 12.83 6.15
CA SER A 54 4.03 13.57 5.03
C SER A 54 3.62 12.59 3.95
N ASP A 55 2.33 12.64 3.56
CA ASP A 55 1.79 11.80 2.50
C ASP A 55 2.53 12.01 1.18
N ARG A 56 2.84 13.27 0.85
CA ARG A 56 3.65 13.59 -0.34
C ARG A 56 5.02 12.91 -0.31
N ARG A 57 5.73 12.98 0.82
CA ARG A 57 7.03 12.31 0.96
C ARG A 57 6.91 10.80 0.95
N LEU A 58 5.82 10.26 1.50
CA LEU A 58 5.52 8.83 1.45
C LEU A 58 5.37 8.37 0.01
N VAL A 59 4.56 9.06 -0.80
CA VAL A 59 4.36 8.72 -2.21
C VAL A 59 5.67 8.82 -2.99
N GLU A 60 6.42 9.91 -2.83
CA GLU A 60 7.74 10.08 -3.46
C GLU A 60 8.73 8.95 -3.06
N HIS A 61 8.74 8.55 -1.78
CA HIS A 61 9.60 7.48 -1.28
C HIS A 61 9.19 6.10 -1.81
N CYS A 62 7.88 5.83 -1.86
CA CYS A 62 7.33 4.59 -2.42
C CYS A 62 7.68 4.45 -3.90
N ALA A 63 7.53 5.52 -4.69
CA ALA A 63 7.80 5.53 -6.13
C ALA A 63 9.26 5.17 -6.48
N LEU A 64 10.20 5.43 -5.58
CA LEU A 64 11.63 5.14 -5.78
C LEU A 64 12.04 3.75 -5.28
N ARG A 65 11.13 3.01 -4.64
CA ARG A 65 11.42 1.76 -3.94
C ARG A 65 10.65 0.58 -4.52
N LEU A 66 11.35 -0.20 -5.35
CA LEU A 66 10.87 -1.44 -5.95
C LEU A 66 10.24 -2.43 -4.96
N ASP A 67 10.79 -2.55 -3.75
CA ASP A 67 10.26 -3.46 -2.74
C ASP A 67 8.90 -3.01 -2.22
N ILE A 68 8.74 -1.70 -2.06
CA ILE A 68 7.48 -1.09 -1.64
C ILE A 68 6.47 -1.15 -2.77
N LEU A 69 6.84 -0.81 -4.01
CA LEU A 69 5.94 -0.92 -5.18
C LEU A 69 5.41 -2.35 -5.34
N CYS A 70 6.28 -3.37 -5.27
CA CYS A 70 5.85 -4.77 -5.30
C CYS A 70 4.89 -5.12 -4.14
N PHE A 71 5.08 -4.54 -2.96
CA PHE A 71 4.20 -4.76 -1.81
C PHE A 71 2.83 -4.09 -1.95
N LEU A 72 2.82 -2.88 -2.51
CA LEU A 72 1.61 -2.14 -2.84
C LEU A 72 0.84 -2.79 -4.00
N GLY A 73 1.54 -3.52 -4.88
CA GLY A 73 0.96 -4.14 -6.08
C GLY A 73 1.05 -3.24 -7.32
N TYR A 74 1.97 -2.28 -7.33
CA TYR A 74 2.18 -1.31 -8.41
C TYR A 74 3.35 -1.72 -9.31
N GLU A 75 3.25 -1.37 -10.58
CA GLU A 75 4.35 -1.45 -11.55
C GLU A 75 5.28 -0.23 -11.45
N LEU A 76 6.45 -0.30 -12.10
CA LEU A 76 7.48 0.76 -12.02
C LEU A 76 7.06 2.06 -12.70
N ASP A 77 6.23 1.95 -13.73
CA ASP A 77 5.71 3.04 -14.56
C ASP A 77 4.29 3.46 -14.17
N GLU A 78 3.73 2.86 -13.13
CA GLU A 78 2.42 3.20 -12.61
C GLU A 78 2.51 4.36 -11.62
N GLU A 79 1.64 5.37 -11.81
CA GLU A 79 1.59 6.53 -10.93
C GLU A 79 0.87 6.16 -9.62
N LEU A 80 1.52 6.47 -8.50
CA LEU A 80 0.92 6.33 -7.19
C LEU A 80 -0.15 7.42 -6.96
N PRO A 81 -1.22 7.09 -6.23
CA PRO A 81 -2.38 7.96 -6.00
C PRO A 81 -2.09 9.25 -5.24
#